data_AF-A0A7C9QT57-F1
#
_entry.id   AF-A0A7C9QT57-F1
#
_cell.length_a   1.000
_cell.length_b   1.000
_cell.length_c   1.000
_cell.angle_alpha   90.00
_cell.angle_beta   90.00
_cell.angle_gamma   90.00
#
_symmetry.space_group_name_H-M   'P 1'
#
loop_
_entity.id
_entity.type
_entity.pdbx_description
1 polymer ?
#
loop_
_entity_poly.entity_id
_entity_poly.type
_entity_poly.pdbx_seq_one_letter_code
_entity_poly.pdbx_strand_id
1 'polypeptide(L)'
;MTTYTHITSQGEYHVSGLTAVEAAIARLTHDGATYELRRDTDGMWTVFSSNGLGSMSPAYDGPEPYGRLLNSFAATEAEALAELAPRIIKADWSDSEYVMTDADYEAMVAEALEGQDDE
;
A
#
# COMPACT_ATOMS: atom_id res chain seq x y z
N MET A 1 -16.53 -5.72 7.50
CA MET A 1 -15.52 -5.66 6.43
C MET A 1 -14.46 -4.71 6.92
N THR A 2 -13.17 -5.07 6.87
CA THR A 2 -12.09 -4.16 7.27
C THR A 2 -11.93 -3.07 6.21
N THR A 3 -11.94 -1.82 6.64
CA THR A 3 -11.69 -0.65 5.80
C THR A 3 -10.39 0.02 6.23
N TYR A 4 -9.83 0.81 5.33
CA TYR A 4 -8.51 1.41 5.47
C TYR A 4 -8.56 2.92 5.25
N THR A 5 -7.75 3.62 6.03
CA THR A 5 -7.43 5.03 5.84
C THR A 5 -6.07 5.12 5.18
N HIS A 6 -6.04 5.83 4.05
CA HIS A 6 -4.81 6.25 3.39
C HIS A 6 -4.47 7.68 3.80
N ILE A 7 -3.25 7.92 4.24
CA ILE A 7 -2.75 9.21 4.74
C ILE A 7 -1.57 9.60 3.86
N THR A 8 -1.67 10.78 3.24
CA THR A 8 -0.60 11.25 2.36
C THR A 8 0.68 11.56 3.11
N SER A 9 1.82 11.57 2.42
CA SER A 9 3.15 11.79 3.00
C SER A 9 3.30 13.12 3.77
N GLN A 10 2.42 14.11 3.52
CA GLN A 10 2.39 15.40 4.22
C GLN A 10 1.42 15.42 5.41
N GLY A 11 0.66 14.36 5.64
CA GLY A 11 -0.34 14.28 6.72
C GLY A 11 -1.56 15.18 6.53
N GLU A 12 -1.62 15.95 5.42
CA GLU A 12 -2.63 16.98 5.19
C GLU A 12 -3.94 16.43 4.60
N TYR A 13 -3.91 15.25 3.96
CA TYR A 13 -5.07 14.65 3.32
C TYR A 13 -5.16 13.15 3.66
N HIS A 14 -6.35 12.70 4.02
CA HIS A 14 -6.63 11.28 4.17
C HIS A 14 -7.96 10.90 3.50
N VAL A 15 -8.04 9.64 3.07
CA VAL A 15 -9.26 9.02 2.54
C VAL A 15 -9.52 7.75 3.33
N SER A 16 -10.68 7.67 3.98
CA SER A 16 -11.12 6.52 4.79
C SER A 16 -12.18 5.69 4.06
N GLY A 17 -12.52 4.53 4.63
CA GLY A 17 -13.54 3.64 4.06
C GLY A 17 -13.06 2.86 2.83
N LEU A 18 -11.76 2.84 2.55
CA LEU A 18 -11.19 2.13 1.41
C LEU A 18 -11.22 0.63 1.64
N THR A 19 -11.54 -0.14 0.59
CA THR A 19 -11.27 -1.58 0.59
C THR A 19 -9.77 -1.85 0.55
N ALA A 20 -9.35 -3.08 0.87
CA ALA A 20 -7.93 -3.45 0.79
C ALA A 20 -7.34 -3.20 -0.61
N VAL A 21 -8.10 -3.49 -1.67
CA VAL A 21 -7.65 -3.26 -3.06
C VAL A 21 -7.50 -1.77 -3.34
N GLU A 22 -8.48 -0.95 -2.97
CA GLU A 22 -8.40 0.50 -3.18
C GLU A 22 -7.24 1.13 -2.40
N ALA A 23 -7.03 0.70 -1.16
CA ALA A 23 -5.93 1.18 -0.33
C ALA A 23 -4.55 0.76 -0.87
N ALA A 24 -4.44 -0.48 -1.39
CA ALA A 24 -3.23 -0.94 -2.06
C ALA A 24 -2.94 -0.17 -3.34
N ILE A 25 -3.96 0.14 -4.15
CA ILE A 25 -3.83 0.97 -5.34
C ILE A 25 -3.38 2.38 -4.96
N ALA A 26 -4.04 3.00 -3.97
CA ALA A 26 -3.67 4.33 -3.51
C ALA A 26 -2.20 4.40 -3.11
N ARG A 27 -1.73 3.41 -2.34
CA ARG A 27 -0.32 3.27 -1.94
C ARG A 27 0.63 3.00 -3.10
N LEU A 28 0.18 2.42 -4.20
CA LEU A 28 1.00 2.14 -5.39
C LEU A 28 1.04 3.31 -6.39
N THR A 29 0.11 4.26 -6.28
CA THR A 29 -0.03 5.40 -7.21
C THR A 29 0.26 6.75 -6.56
N HIS A 30 0.88 6.77 -5.39
CA HIS A 30 1.19 8.00 -4.66
C HIS A 30 2.24 8.86 -5.37
N ASP A 31 2.20 10.18 -5.17
CA ASP A 31 3.25 11.11 -5.62
C ASP A 31 3.63 10.99 -7.11
N GLY A 32 2.66 10.64 -7.96
CA GLY A 32 2.87 10.43 -9.40
C GLY A 32 3.48 9.07 -9.77
N ALA A 33 3.68 8.18 -8.79
CA ALA A 33 3.98 6.78 -9.02
C ALA A 33 2.86 6.09 -9.79
N THR A 34 3.24 5.01 -10.45
CA THR A 34 2.34 4.13 -11.20
C THR A 34 2.70 2.69 -10.92
N TYR A 35 1.75 1.79 -11.14
CA TYR A 35 1.98 0.36 -11.00
C TYR A 35 1.48 -0.42 -12.21
N GLU A 36 2.04 -1.61 -12.38
CA GLU A 36 1.60 -2.61 -13.35
C GLU A 36 1.62 -3.99 -12.68
N LEU A 37 0.62 -4.82 -12.98
CA LEU A 37 0.72 -6.26 -12.74
C LEU A 37 1.16 -6.94 -14.03
N ARG A 38 2.30 -7.64 -13.97
CA ARG A 38 2.82 -8.38 -15.13
C ARG A 38 2.76 -9.87 -14.82
N ARG A 39 2.17 -10.65 -15.73
CA ARG A 39 2.18 -12.11 -15.65
C ARG A 39 3.36 -12.67 -16.41
N ASP A 40 4.15 -13.51 -15.77
CA ASP A 40 5.24 -14.22 -16.43
C ASP A 40 4.76 -15.50 -17.15
N THR A 41 5.70 -16.17 -17.82
CA THR A 41 5.44 -17.42 -18.56
C THR A 41 5.11 -18.61 -17.65
N ASP A 42 5.53 -18.54 -16.38
CA ASP A 42 5.24 -19.56 -15.36
C ASP A 42 3.85 -19.33 -14.71
N GLY A 43 3.16 -18.27 -15.13
CA GLY A 43 1.80 -17.94 -14.72
C GLY A 43 1.72 -17.09 -13.46
N MET A 44 2.86 -16.65 -12.91
CA MET A 44 2.96 -15.83 -11.72
C MET A 44 2.76 -14.34 -12.06
N TRP A 45 1.91 -13.67 -11.29
CA TRP A 45 1.72 -12.22 -11.32
C TRP A 45 2.74 -11.56 -10.42
N THR A 46 3.42 -10.53 -10.91
CA THR A 46 4.37 -9.72 -10.14
C THR A 46 3.97 -8.26 -10.21
N VAL A 47 3.96 -7.57 -9.08
CA VAL A 47 3.75 -6.12 -9.00
C VAL A 47 5.03 -5.42 -9.44
N PHE A 48 4.88 -4.50 -10.37
CA PHE A 48 5.91 -3.50 -10.70
C PHE A 48 5.39 -2.14 -10.28
N SER A 49 6.24 -1.33 -9.67
CA SER A 49 5.94 0.05 -9.31
C SER A 49 7.06 0.98 -9.76
N SER A 50 6.70 2.25 -9.98
CA SER A 50 7.66 3.33 -10.16
C SER A 50 7.73 4.20 -8.91
N ASN A 51 8.83 4.94 -8.77
CA ASN A 51 8.98 6.00 -7.77
C ASN A 51 8.58 7.38 -8.34
N GLY A 52 7.65 7.43 -9.30
CA GLY A 52 7.24 8.67 -9.98
C GLY A 52 8.22 9.18 -11.05
N LEU A 53 9.43 8.61 -11.16
CA LEU A 53 10.41 8.97 -12.19
C LEU A 53 10.28 8.15 -13.50
N GLY A 54 9.17 7.42 -13.64
CA GLY A 54 8.82 6.66 -14.85
C GLY A 54 9.55 5.33 -15.07
N SER A 55 10.57 5.02 -14.26
CA SER A 55 11.21 3.70 -14.28
C SER A 55 10.42 2.71 -13.42
N MET A 56 10.09 1.55 -13.99
CA MET A 56 9.32 0.50 -13.31
C MET A 56 10.25 -0.61 -12.82
N SER A 57 10.16 -0.93 -11.54
CA SER A 57 10.92 -2.02 -10.90
C SER A 57 9.96 -3.01 -10.22
N PRO A 58 10.34 -4.29 -10.07
CA PRO A 58 9.55 -5.21 -9.26
C PRO A 58 9.42 -4.67 -7.83
N ALA A 59 8.23 -4.76 -7.26
CA ALA A 59 7.96 -4.30 -5.92
C ALA A 59 8.30 -5.39 -4.89
N TYR A 60 9.03 -5.01 -3.84
CA TYR A 60 9.46 -5.91 -2.77
C TYR A 60 8.93 -5.43 -1.43
N ASP A 61 8.39 -6.32 -0.60
CA ASP A 61 8.12 -6.02 0.80
C ASP A 61 9.44 -5.98 1.58
N GLY A 62 9.87 -4.79 1.98
CA GLY A 62 11.12 -4.53 2.69
C GLY A 62 12.29 -4.08 1.79
N PRO A 63 13.44 -3.75 2.40
CA PRO A 63 14.57 -3.15 1.70
C PRO A 63 15.25 -4.12 0.73
N GLU A 64 15.57 -3.64 -0.48
CA GLU A 64 16.38 -4.39 -1.43
C GLU A 64 17.81 -4.63 -0.88
N PRO A 65 18.46 -5.77 -1.18
CA PRO A 65 17.98 -6.90 -1.99
C PRO A 65 17.24 -7.99 -1.17
N TYR A 66 16.95 -7.75 0.11
CA TYR A 66 16.42 -8.77 1.03
C TYR A 66 14.89 -8.79 1.12
N GLY A 67 14.24 -7.80 0.52
CA GLY A 67 12.79 -7.71 0.46
C GLY A 67 12.16 -8.90 -0.24
N ARG A 68 10.90 -9.20 0.13
CA ARG A 68 10.15 -10.31 -0.47
C ARG A 68 9.37 -9.81 -1.68
N LEU A 69 9.62 -10.42 -2.84
CA LEU A 69 8.91 -10.06 -4.06
C LEU A 69 7.38 -10.13 -3.86
N LEU A 70 6.67 -9.09 -4.29
CA LEU A 70 5.21 -9.04 -4.26
C LEU A 70 4.67 -9.74 -5.52
N ASN A 71 4.42 -11.04 -5.36
CA ASN A 71 3.89 -11.91 -6.40
C ASN A 71 2.76 -12.83 -5.92
N SER A 72 1.96 -13.33 -6.87
CA SER A 72 0.85 -14.26 -6.65
C SER A 72 0.72 -15.24 -7.82
N PHE A 73 0.26 -16.46 -7.55
CA PHE A 73 -0.08 -17.48 -8.56
C PHE A 73 -1.57 -17.48 -8.92
N ALA A 74 -2.29 -16.40 -8.62
CA ALA A 74 -3.71 -16.28 -8.92
C ALA A 74 -4.00 -16.45 -10.43
N ALA A 75 -5.20 -16.93 -10.74
CA ALA A 75 -5.59 -17.23 -12.11
C ALA A 75 -5.77 -15.95 -12.95
N THR A 76 -6.25 -14.88 -12.32
CA THR A 76 -6.55 -13.59 -12.95
C THR A 76 -5.82 -12.44 -12.27
N GLU A 77 -5.70 -11.31 -12.98
CA GLU A 77 -5.10 -10.08 -12.46
C GLU A 77 -5.86 -9.52 -11.25
N ALA A 78 -7.20 -9.54 -11.31
CA ALA A 78 -8.05 -9.05 -10.22
C ALA A 78 -7.88 -9.86 -8.94
N GLU A 79 -7.79 -11.20 -9.07
CA GLU A 79 -7.51 -12.08 -7.92
C GLU A 79 -6.09 -11.87 -7.40
N ALA A 80 -5.10 -11.71 -8.29
CA ALA A 80 -3.72 -11.42 -7.89
C ALA A 80 -3.64 -10.14 -7.06
N LEU A 81 -4.27 -9.05 -7.54
CA LEU A 81 -4.30 -7.79 -6.82
C LEU A 81 -5.03 -7.90 -5.48
N ALA A 82 -6.14 -8.65 -5.41
CA ALA A 82 -6.85 -8.89 -4.16
C ALA A 82 -6.02 -9.69 -3.14
N GLU A 83 -5.28 -10.71 -3.58
CA GLU A 83 -4.36 -11.48 -2.73
C GLU A 83 -3.14 -10.65 -2.28
N LEU A 84 -2.65 -9.78 -3.15
CA LEU A 84 -1.47 -8.95 -2.91
C LEU A 84 -1.77 -7.70 -2.07
N ALA A 85 -3.00 -7.18 -2.12
CA ALA A 85 -3.43 -5.99 -1.41
C ALA A 85 -3.00 -5.94 0.07
N PRO A 86 -3.26 -6.96 0.92
CA PRO A 86 -2.83 -6.92 2.32
C PRO A 86 -1.31 -6.93 2.50
N ARG A 87 -0.54 -7.46 1.53
CA ARG A 87 0.93 -7.43 1.54
C ARG A 87 1.43 -6.05 1.12
N ILE A 88 0.83 -5.45 0.10
CA ILE A 88 1.13 -4.08 -0.35
C ILE A 88 0.85 -3.09 0.77
N ILE A 89 -0.28 -3.18 1.47
CA ILE A 89 -0.64 -2.30 2.60
C ILE A 89 0.36 -2.38 3.76
N LYS A 90 1.00 -3.55 3.95
CA LYS A 90 1.96 -3.77 5.04
C LYS A 90 3.42 -3.69 4.62
N ALA A 91 3.67 -3.47 3.34
CA ALA A 91 5.02 -3.45 2.80
C ALA A 91 5.87 -2.38 3.51
N ASP A 92 7.10 -2.72 3.88
CA ASP A 92 8.01 -1.78 4.54
C ASP A 92 8.77 -0.96 3.49
N TRP A 93 8.18 0.19 3.10
CA TRP A 93 8.71 1.13 2.11
C TRP A 93 8.93 2.49 2.79
N SER A 94 10.21 2.89 2.89
CA SER A 94 10.66 4.08 3.63
C SER A 94 10.06 5.41 3.15
N ASP A 95 9.62 5.48 1.89
CA ASP A 95 9.16 6.70 1.23
C ASP A 95 7.69 6.63 0.80
N SER A 96 6.94 5.64 1.31
CA SER A 96 5.54 5.44 0.89
C SER A 96 4.55 6.06 1.86
N GLU A 97 3.41 6.49 1.31
CA GLU A 97 2.25 6.96 2.08
C GLU A 97 1.77 5.92 3.10
N TYR A 98 1.22 6.42 4.21
CA TYR A 98 0.80 5.56 5.33
C TYR A 98 -0.61 5.04 5.05
N VAL A 99 -0.76 3.72 5.03
CA VAL A 99 -2.07 3.05 5.05
C VAL A 99 -2.21 2.29 6.36
N MET A 100 -3.31 2.52 7.05
CA MET A 100 -3.68 1.78 8.26
C MET A 100 -5.17 1.44 8.23
N THR A 101 -5.64 0.58 9.13
CA THR A 101 -7.09 0.34 9.22
C THR A 101 -7.80 1.58 9.72
N ASP A 102 -9.08 1.77 9.37
CA ASP A 102 -9.86 2.90 9.90
C ASP A 102 -9.86 2.89 11.45
N ALA A 103 -9.91 1.71 12.07
CA ALA A 103 -9.86 1.57 13.52
C ALA A 103 -8.52 1.99 14.13
N ASP A 104 -7.40 1.65 13.48
CA ASP A 104 -6.06 2.08 13.93
C ASP A 104 -5.91 3.61 13.77
N TYR A 105 -6.48 4.18 12.71
CA TYR A 105 -6.50 5.63 12.49
C TYR A 105 -7.31 6.35 13.58
N GLU A 106 -8.51 5.86 13.89
CA GLU A 106 -9.35 6.43 14.95
C GLU A 106 -8.66 6.35 16.33
N ALA A 107 -7.97 5.25 16.62
CA ALA A 107 -7.19 5.11 17.85
C ALA A 107 -6.03 6.12 17.90
N MET A 108 -5.26 6.25 16.83
CA MET A 108 -4.16 7.20 16.73
C MET A 108 -4.63 8.65 16.91
N VAL A 109 -5.77 9.02 16.31
CA VAL A 109 -6.36 10.36 16.46
C VAL A 109 -6.85 10.61 17.89
N ALA A 110 -7.48 9.62 18.52
CA ALA A 110 -7.92 9.72 19.91
C ALA A 110 -6.72 9.94 20.86
N GLU A 111 -5.65 9.15 20.72
CA GLU A 111 -4.43 9.30 21.52
C GLU A 111 -3.78 10.69 21.33
N ALA A 112 -3.76 11.21 20.09
CA ALA A 112 -3.20 12.52 19.80
C ALA A 112 -4.00 13.68 20.40
N LEU A 113 -5.32 13.52 20.56
CA LEU A 113 -6.19 14.51 21.20
C LEU A 113 -6.10 14.44 22.73
N GLU A 114 -6.04 13.25 23.31
CA GLU A 114 -5.87 13.08 24.77
C GLU A 114 -4.54 13.67 25.26
N GLY A 115 -3.48 13.63 24.45
CA GLY A 115 -2.20 14.25 24.77
C GLY A 115 -2.18 15.79 24.72
N GLN A 116 -3.25 16.45 24.25
CA GLN A 116 -3.36 17.92 24.17
C GLN A 116 -4.13 18.54 25.34
N ASP A 117 -4.87 17.75 26.13
CA ASP A 117 -5.64 18.23 27.28
C ASP A 117 -4.80 18.32 28.58
N ASP A 118 -3.54 17.87 28.56
CA ASP A 118 -2.60 17.85 29.70
C ASP A 118 -1.54 18.98 29.69
N GLU A 119 -1.66 20.01 28.82
CA GLU A 119 -0.71 21.15 28.75
C GLU A 119 -1.32 22.52 29.15
#